data_AF-A0A353GDV4-F1
#
_entry.id   AF-A0A353GDV4-F1
#
_cell.length_a   1.000
_cell.length_b   1.000
_cell.length_c   1.000
_cell.angle_alpha   90.00
_cell.angle_beta   90.00
_cell.angle_gamma   90.00
#
_symmetry.space_group_name_H-M   'P 1'
#
loop_
_entity.id
_entity.type
_entity.pdbx_description
1 polymer ?
#
loop_
_entity_poly.entity_id
_entity_poly.type
_entity_poly.pdbx_seq_one_letter_code
_entity_poly.pdbx_strand_id
1 'polypeptide(L)'
;MSREILARASELVEKGLPDEGIHLLRDLLSKEEFRDEAIPLLAVCYETKTDYATAIHLYRHLIKTDPTNPKWTEHLQFCDPERGKVISEAGPYDGWGKDCNFLIPFSIWL
;
A
#
# COMPACT_ATOMS: atom_id res chain seq x y z
N MET A 1 -6.31 -23.07 -11.74
CA MET A 1 -4.95 -22.51 -11.63
C MET A 1 -4.93 -21.16 -10.92
N SER A 2 -5.66 -20.13 -11.37
CA SER A 2 -5.59 -18.79 -10.73
C SER A 2 -6.01 -18.75 -9.24
N ARG A 3 -7.04 -19.50 -8.81
CA ARG A 3 -7.39 -19.64 -7.38
C ARG A 3 -6.30 -20.31 -6.53
N GLU A 4 -5.47 -21.15 -7.13
CA GLU A 4 -4.36 -21.80 -6.43
C GLU A 4 -3.25 -20.80 -6.10
N ILE A 5 -3.05 -19.81 -6.98
CA ILE A 5 -2.09 -18.73 -6.78
C ILE A 5 -2.50 -17.87 -5.56
N LEU A 6 -3.80 -17.59 -5.38
CA LEU A 6 -4.31 -16.87 -4.21
C LEU A 6 -4.04 -17.65 -2.91
N ALA A 7 -4.38 -18.94 -2.88
CA ALA A 7 -4.14 -19.79 -1.71
C ALA A 7 -2.65 -19.90 -1.37
N ARG A 8 -1.79 -19.98 -2.39
CA ARG A 8 -0.34 -20.01 -2.20
C ARG A 8 0.20 -18.67 -1.71
N ALA A 9 -0.33 -17.55 -2.22
CA ALA A 9 0.05 -16.22 -1.76
C ALA A 9 -0.29 -16.01 -0.28
N SER A 10 -1.47 -16.43 0.17
CA SER A 10 -1.82 -16.34 1.60
C SER A 10 -0.90 -17.19 2.47
N GLU A 11 -0.56 -18.40 2.03
CA GLU A 11 0.37 -19.27 2.76
C GLU A 11 1.78 -18.66 2.87
N LEU A 12 2.26 -17.99 1.81
CA LEU A 12 3.56 -17.31 1.82
C LEU A 12 3.60 -16.13 2.80
N VAL A 13 2.49 -15.40 2.92
CA VAL A 13 2.35 -14.33 3.92
C VAL A 13 2.45 -14.91 5.33
N GLU A 14 1.76 -16.00 5.62
CA GLU A 14 1.84 -16.67 6.94
C GLU A 14 3.24 -17.21 7.23
N LYS A 15 3.97 -17.63 6.20
CA LYS A 15 5.36 -18.08 6.29
C LYS A 15 6.37 -16.93 6.45
N GLY A 16 5.93 -15.67 6.40
CA GLY A 16 6.80 -14.50 6.49
C GLY A 16 7.65 -14.26 5.23
N LEU A 17 7.18 -14.73 4.07
CA LEU A 17 7.82 -14.54 2.76
C LEU A 17 6.97 -13.60 1.87
N PRO A 18 6.82 -12.32 2.25
CA PRO A 18 5.93 -11.39 1.55
C PRO A 18 6.38 -11.12 0.11
N ASP A 19 7.70 -11.16 -0.18
CA ASP A 19 8.24 -10.91 -1.52
C ASP A 19 7.77 -11.94 -2.56
N GLU A 20 7.80 -13.23 -2.21
CA GLU A 20 7.29 -14.30 -3.09
C GLU A 20 5.78 -14.17 -3.29
N GLY A 21 5.04 -13.84 -2.22
CA GLY A 21 3.60 -13.59 -2.30
C GLY A 21 3.27 -12.44 -3.24
N ILE A 22 4.00 -11.32 -3.16
CA ILE A 22 3.82 -10.16 -4.06
C ILE A 22 4.09 -10.56 -5.51
N HIS A 23 5.13 -11.34 -5.78
CA HIS A 23 5.44 -11.81 -7.13
C HIS A 23 4.29 -12.61 -7.75
N LEU A 24 3.71 -13.53 -6.98
CA LEU A 24 2.57 -14.35 -7.43
C LEU A 24 1.30 -13.50 -7.64
N LEU A 25 1.01 -12.59 -6.71
CA LEU A 25 -0.16 -11.71 -6.79
C LEU A 25 -0.07 -10.70 -7.94
N ARG A 26 1.14 -10.27 -8.34
CA ARG A 26 1.32 -9.41 -9.52
C ARG A 26 0.88 -10.08 -10.82
N ASP A 27 1.09 -11.39 -10.95
CA ASP A 27 0.56 -12.13 -12.10
C ASP A 27 -0.97 -12.15 -12.09
N LEU A 28 -1.56 -12.36 -10.91
CA LEU A 28 -3.01 -12.34 -10.71
C LEU A 28 -3.65 -10.98 -11.01
N LEU A 29 -2.98 -9.87 -10.74
CA LEU A 29 -3.49 -8.52 -11.07
C LEU A 29 -3.71 -8.33 -12.58
N SER A 30 -3.06 -9.14 -13.42
CA SER A 30 -3.31 -9.15 -14.87
C SER A 30 -4.65 -9.79 -15.24
N LYS A 31 -5.29 -10.49 -14.30
CA LYS A 31 -6.60 -11.14 -14.45
C LYS A 31 -7.64 -10.36 -13.66
N GLU A 32 -8.51 -9.63 -14.35
CA GLU A 32 -9.50 -8.76 -13.70
C GLU A 32 -10.41 -9.50 -12.74
N GLU A 33 -10.78 -10.76 -13.04
CA GLU A 33 -11.67 -11.57 -12.19
C GLU A 33 -11.12 -11.80 -10.77
N PHE A 34 -9.79 -11.77 -10.59
CA PHE A 34 -9.13 -12.00 -9.30
C PHE A 34 -8.53 -10.74 -8.70
N ARG A 35 -8.65 -9.60 -9.39
CA ARG A 35 -8.06 -8.33 -8.95
C ARG A 35 -8.58 -7.95 -7.57
N ASP A 36 -9.89 -8.03 -7.35
CA ASP A 36 -10.53 -7.66 -6.09
C ASP A 36 -10.10 -8.55 -4.92
N GLU A 37 -9.79 -9.82 -5.17
CA GLU A 37 -9.28 -10.77 -4.17
C GLU A 37 -7.75 -10.66 -3.98
N ALA A 38 -7.02 -10.28 -5.02
CA ALA A 38 -5.56 -10.18 -4.99
C ALA A 38 -5.08 -8.88 -4.31
N ILE A 39 -5.75 -7.75 -4.52
CA ILE A 39 -5.40 -6.46 -3.90
C ILE A 39 -5.30 -6.52 -2.37
N PRO A 40 -6.26 -7.09 -1.61
CA PRO A 40 -6.18 -7.15 -0.16
C PRO A 40 -5.02 -8.02 0.33
N LEU A 41 -4.75 -9.15 -0.33
CA LEU A 41 -3.58 -9.98 -0.02
C LEU A 41 -2.28 -9.21 -0.29
N LEU A 42 -2.23 -8.46 -1.39
CA LEU A 42 -1.06 -7.64 -1.74
C LEU A 42 -0.79 -6.58 -0.68
N ALA A 43 -1.84 -5.92 -0.17
CA ALA A 43 -1.75 -4.92 0.89
C ALA A 43 -1.14 -5.52 2.17
N VAL A 44 -1.60 -6.71 2.57
CA VAL A 44 -1.06 -7.44 3.74
C VAL A 44 0.40 -7.85 3.51
N CYS A 45 0.77 -8.28 2.29
CA CYS A 45 2.18 -8.55 1.99
C CYS A 45 3.06 -7.32 2.19
N TYR A 46 2.62 -6.14 1.71
CA TYR A 46 3.38 -4.90 1.90
C TYR A 46 3.41 -4.46 3.37
N GLU A 47 2.33 -4.66 4.13
CA GLU A 47 2.30 -4.45 5.58
C GLU A 47 3.34 -5.33 6.28
N THR A 48 3.38 -6.63 5.95
CA THR A 48 4.34 -7.60 6.50
C THR A 48 5.78 -7.26 6.12
N LYS A 49 5.98 -6.69 4.92
CA LYS A 49 7.28 -6.22 4.44
C LYS A 49 7.72 -4.89 5.09
N THR A 50 6.91 -4.29 5.97
CA THR A 50 7.11 -2.96 6.55
C THR A 50 7.05 -1.80 5.54
N ASP A 51 6.57 -2.06 4.32
CA ASP A 51 6.33 -1.04 3.30
C ASP A 51 4.95 -0.40 3.52
N TYR A 52 4.83 0.29 4.66
CA TYR A 52 3.57 0.88 5.11
C TYR A 52 3.03 1.93 4.13
N ALA A 53 3.90 2.59 3.36
CA ALA A 53 3.50 3.57 2.35
C ALA A 53 2.64 2.93 1.25
N THR A 54 3.09 1.80 0.70
CA THR A 54 2.35 1.07 -0.35
C THR A 54 1.12 0.39 0.24
N ALA A 55 1.23 -0.20 1.44
CA ALA A 55 0.12 -0.83 2.13
C ALA A 55 -1.04 0.17 2.37
N ILE A 56 -0.75 1.37 2.89
CA ILE A 56 -1.75 2.43 3.09
C ILE A 56 -2.41 2.83 1.77
N HIS A 57 -1.65 2.96 0.68
CA HIS A 57 -2.23 3.29 -0.63
C HIS A 57 -3.27 2.26 -1.07
N LEU A 58 -2.95 0.98 -0.91
CA LEU A 58 -3.84 -0.13 -1.24
C LEU A 58 -5.06 -0.20 -0.31
N TYR A 59 -4.88 -0.04 1.01
CA TYR A 59 -5.99 -0.01 1.96
C TYR A 59 -6.95 1.16 1.70
N ARG A 60 -6.44 2.34 1.32
CA ARG A 60 -7.29 3.47 0.91
C ARG A 60 -8.10 3.17 -0.35
N HIS A 61 -7.52 2.44 -1.30
CA HIS A 61 -8.25 1.99 -2.47
C HIS A 61 -9.36 1.01 -2.07
N LEU A 62 -9.05 0.02 -1.22
CA LEU A 62 -10.01 -0.96 -0.72
C LEU A 62 -11.17 -0.33 0.06
N ILE A 63 -10.92 0.70 0.87
CA ILE A 63 -11.98 1.44 1.59
C ILE A 63 -12.87 2.21 0.60
N LYS A 64 -12.32 2.70 -0.51
CA LYS A 64 -13.13 3.38 -1.54
C LYS A 64 -14.02 2.41 -2.30
N THR A 65 -13.54 1.20 -2.57
CA THR A 65 -14.30 0.16 -3.28
C THR A 65 -15.29 -0.57 -2.37
N ASP A 66 -14.86 -0.88 -1.15
CA ASP A 66 -15.66 -1.54 -0.12
C ASP A 66 -15.52 -0.78 1.22
N PRO A 67 -16.32 0.28 1.43
CA PRO A 67 -16.29 1.07 2.66
C PRO A 67 -16.93 0.34 3.85
N THR A 68 -17.64 -0.77 3.59
CA THR A 68 -18.42 -1.49 4.61
C THR A 68 -17.56 -2.43 5.43
N ASN A 69 -16.40 -2.83 4.91
CA ASN A 69 -15.51 -3.75 5.59
C ASN A 69 -14.60 -3.01 6.60
N PRO A 70 -14.79 -3.21 7.92
CA PRO A 70 -14.00 -2.54 8.94
C PRO A 70 -12.53 -2.96 8.93
N LYS A 71 -12.20 -4.16 8.41
CA LYS A 71 -10.82 -4.68 8.39
C LYS A 71 -9.86 -3.72 7.69
N TRP A 72 -10.27 -3.13 6.58
CA TRP A 72 -9.40 -2.21 5.82
C TRP A 72 -9.09 -0.94 6.61
N THR A 73 -10.05 -0.48 7.40
CA THR A 73 -9.87 0.69 8.27
C THR A 73 -8.96 0.35 9.45
N GLU A 74 -9.10 -0.84 10.03
CA GLU A 74 -8.23 -1.34 11.11
C GLU A 74 -6.77 -1.46 10.64
N HIS A 75 -6.52 -2.11 9.50
CA HIS A 75 -5.17 -2.22 8.92
C HIS A 75 -4.57 -0.85 8.57
N LEU A 76 -5.38 0.07 8.05
CA LEU A 76 -4.92 1.43 7.75
C LEU A 76 -4.53 2.19 9.03
N GLN A 77 -5.32 2.07 10.09
CA GLN A 77 -5.02 2.67 11.40
C GLN A 77 -3.75 2.09 12.03
N PHE A 78 -3.46 0.81 11.79
CA PHE A 78 -2.22 0.18 12.21
C PHE A 78 -1.01 0.70 11.41
N CYS A 79 -1.14 0.83 10.09
CA CYS A 79 -0.03 1.24 9.22
C CYS A 79 0.35 2.73 9.34
N ASP A 80 -0.59 3.64 9.57
CA ASP A 80 -0.34 5.10 9.59
C ASP A 80 0.69 5.56 10.66
N PRO A 81 0.60 5.15 11.93
CA PRO A 81 1.60 5.50 12.95
C PRO A 81 2.95 4.82 12.70
N GLU A 82 2.96 3.57 12.25
CA GLU A 82 4.20 2.83 11.93
C GLU A 82 4.95 3.51 10.78
N ARG A 83 4.24 3.98 9.75
CA ARG A 83 4.86 4.82 8.72
C ARG A 83 5.48 6.08 9.30
N GLY A 84 4.77 6.78 10.20
CA GLY A 84 5.27 7.99 10.87
C GLY A 84 6.56 7.74 11.66
N LYS A 85 6.67 6.58 12.30
CA LYS A 85 7.87 6.14 13.02
C LYS A 85 9.04 5.89 12.07
N VAL A 86 8.82 5.15 10.98
CA VAL A 86 9.84 4.92 9.94
C VAL A 86 10.34 6.24 9.33
N ILE A 87 9.45 7.19 9.05
CA ILE A 87 9.79 8.53 8.55
C ILE A 87 10.63 9.30 9.58
N SER A 88 10.24 9.24 10.86
CA SER A 88 10.95 9.94 11.95
C SER A 88 12.33 9.34 12.22
N GLU A 89 12.48 8.03 12.07
CA GLU A 89 13.74 7.29 12.20
C GLU A 89 14.65 7.44 10.98
N ALA A 90 14.07 7.62 9.78
CA ALA A 90 14.81 7.85 8.53
C ALA A 90 15.54 9.20 8.47
N GLY A 91 15.40 10.06 9.50
CA GLY A 91 15.86 11.43 9.47
C GLY A 91 15.06 12.25 8.44
N PRO A 92 15.29 13.56 8.34
CA PRO A 92 14.63 14.39 7.34
C PRO A 92 15.05 13.96 5.93
N TYR A 93 14.28 13.05 5.30
CA TYR A 93 14.36 12.83 3.87
C TYR A 93 13.70 14.03 3.17
N ASP A 94 14.53 14.93 2.64
CA ASP A 94 14.10 16.00 1.76
C ASP A 94 13.82 15.38 0.39
N GLY A 95 12.58 14.89 0.18
CA GLY A 95 12.33 14.15 -1.06
C GLY A 95 10.95 13.52 -1.18
N TRP A 96 9.90 14.32 -1.05
CA TRP A 96 8.69 14.29 -1.91
C TRP A 96 7.71 15.35 -1.41
N GLY A 97 7.76 16.53 -2.04
CA GLY A 97 6.78 17.59 -1.77
C GLY A 97 7.20 19.05 -2.06
N LYS A 98 8.31 19.32 -2.76
CA LYS A 98 8.73 20.70 -3.08
C LYS A 98 8.70 21.08 -4.56
N ASP A 99 8.39 20.17 -5.48
CA ASP A 99 8.33 20.47 -6.93
C ASP A 99 6.91 20.71 -7.45
N CYS A 100 5.98 21.14 -6.60
CA CYS A 100 4.73 21.74 -7.05
C CYS A 100 4.70 23.21 -6.62
N ASN A 101 4.96 24.10 -7.59
CA ASN A 101 4.81 25.55 -7.57
C ASN A 101 6.09 26.39 -7.31
N PHE A 102 7.12 26.16 -8.12
CA PHE A 102 7.99 27.26 -8.53
C PHE A 102 7.19 28.17 -9.46
N LEU A 103 6.65 29.27 -8.93
CA LEU A 103 6.37 30.56 -9.61
C LEU A 103 5.57 31.47 -8.66
N ILE A 104 6.26 32.04 -7.67
CA ILE A 104 5.95 33.39 -7.22
C ILE A 104 7.03 34.30 -7.79
N PRO A 105 6.69 35.23 -8.69
CA PRO A 105 7.18 36.58 -8.56
C PRO A 105 6.18 37.35 -7.71
N PHE A 106 6.51 37.49 -6.42
CA PHE A 106 6.06 38.62 -5.63
C PHE A 106 6.57 39.89 -6.33
N SER A 107 5.77 40.49 -7.22
CA SER A 107 5.97 41.84 -7.74
C SER A 107 4.71 42.32 -8.48
N ILE A 108 4.27 43.52 -8.10
CA ILE A 108 3.30 44.41 -8.77
C ILE A 108 1.83 44.21 -8.38
N TRP A 109 1.41 44.90 -7.31
CA TRP A 109 0.26 45.84 -7.32
C TRP A 109 0.18 46.57 -5.96
N LEU A 110 0.83 47.73 -5.85
CA LEU A 110 0.21 49.04 -5.56
C LEU A 110 1.31 50.10 -5.42
#